data_AF-A0A383AFX4-F1
#
_entry.id   AF-A0A383AFX4-F1
#
_cell.length_a   1.000
_cell.length_b   1.000
_cell.length_c   1.000
_cell.angle_alpha   90.00
_cell.angle_beta   90.00
_cell.angle_gamma   90.00
#
_symmetry.space_group_name_H-M   'P 1'
#
loop_
_entity.id
_entity.type
_entity.pdbx_description
1 polymer ?
#
loop_
_entity_poly.entity_id
_entity_poly.type
_entity_poly.pdbx_seq_one_letter_code
_entity_poly.pdbx_strand_id
1 'polypeptide(L)'
;PNPEDAVPIIATTKEQIIASAQSVYMPVPVNMILDKAKNFNGNLGFVGLPDQVASIRILQMSKHSSVKNIKYILGPYTGTNMYKGAIRSFLRGRGVKDYVKINSLKWRAGEWPGYLEVIMEDGTVTKAEKFYYNYLTPFFITKSSLLACDFTNELTDISVGDAWSPIYEKQGKGFSIVLSRSNRGNKILNKMVNDDIISLEPIDLIDALSMHGHMLDFKKRGSFFRIGMKKFIGQKVPLYGYKPNDITFSR
;
A
#
# COMPACT_ATOMS: atom_id res chain seq x y z
N PRO A 1 -14.50 -6.89 -11.36
CA PRO A 1 -14.39 -7.91 -10.29
C PRO A 1 -15.65 -7.83 -9.43
N ASN A 2 -15.93 -8.83 -8.57
CA ASN A 2 -16.90 -8.65 -7.49
C ASN A 2 -16.47 -7.44 -6.63
N PRO A 3 -17.38 -6.60 -6.09
CA PRO A 3 -17.03 -5.44 -5.27
C PRO A 3 -16.15 -5.75 -4.04
N GLU A 4 -16.18 -6.98 -3.53
CA GLU A 4 -15.32 -7.44 -2.44
C GLU A 4 -13.94 -7.94 -2.89
N ASP A 5 -13.66 -7.93 -4.19
CA ASP A 5 -12.44 -8.41 -4.80
C ASP A 5 -11.75 -7.31 -5.60
N ALA A 6 -10.44 -7.44 -5.76
CA ALA A 6 -9.62 -6.56 -6.57
C ALA A 6 -8.72 -7.42 -7.44
N VAL A 7 -8.56 -6.99 -8.69
CA VAL A 7 -7.75 -7.70 -9.68
C VAL A 7 -6.76 -6.73 -10.28
N PRO A 8 -5.51 -7.15 -10.51
CA PRO A 8 -4.57 -6.30 -11.23
C PRO A 8 -4.99 -6.18 -12.70
N ILE A 9 -4.76 -5.00 -13.27
CA ILE A 9 -4.97 -4.72 -14.69
C ILE A 9 -3.71 -4.13 -15.31
N ILE A 10 -3.58 -4.24 -16.62
CA ILE A 10 -2.70 -3.36 -17.39
C ILE A 10 -3.59 -2.21 -17.85
N ALA A 11 -3.44 -1.04 -17.23
CA ALA A 11 -4.15 0.16 -17.61
C ALA A 11 -3.41 0.86 -18.77
N THR A 12 -4.11 1.15 -19.86
CA THR A 12 -3.58 1.83 -21.04
C THR A 12 -4.28 3.16 -21.32
N THR A 13 -5.29 3.53 -20.52
CA THR A 13 -5.97 4.83 -20.62
C THR A 13 -5.98 5.56 -19.27
N LYS A 14 -6.17 6.89 -19.31
CA LYS A 14 -6.26 7.74 -18.12
C LYS A 14 -7.41 7.30 -17.21
N GLU A 15 -8.55 6.94 -17.81
CA GLU A 15 -9.77 6.53 -17.10
C GLU A 15 -9.52 5.23 -16.34
N GLN A 16 -8.79 4.27 -16.93
CA GLN A 16 -8.43 3.02 -16.25
C GLN A 16 -7.47 3.26 -15.08
N ILE A 17 -6.54 4.22 -15.20
CA ILE A 17 -5.64 4.62 -14.12
C ILE A 17 -6.46 5.24 -12.98
N ILE A 18 -7.34 6.20 -13.29
CA ILE A 18 -8.19 6.87 -12.30
C ILE A 18 -9.15 5.88 -11.63
N ALA A 19 -9.73 4.95 -12.38
CA ALA A 19 -10.61 3.90 -11.85
C ALA A 19 -9.88 2.93 -10.91
N SER A 20 -8.54 2.87 -10.98
CA SER A 20 -7.69 2.06 -10.10
C SER A 20 -7.19 2.83 -8.87
N ALA A 21 -7.58 4.10 -8.72
CA ALA A 21 -7.23 4.91 -7.56
C ALA A 21 -7.90 4.37 -6.27
N GLN A 22 -7.50 4.92 -5.14
CA GLN A 22 -7.87 4.52 -3.78
C GLN A 22 -7.12 3.31 -3.22
N SER A 23 -7.16 3.20 -1.89
CA SER A 23 -6.58 2.08 -1.16
C SER A 23 -7.50 0.87 -1.19
N VAL A 24 -6.91 -0.32 -1.29
CA VAL A 24 -7.59 -1.60 -1.13
C VAL A 24 -6.96 -2.32 0.07
N TYR A 25 -7.66 -2.36 1.20
CA TYR A 25 -7.16 -2.99 2.44
C TYR A 25 -7.48 -4.49 2.50
N MET A 26 -7.10 -5.20 1.43
CA MET A 26 -6.98 -6.66 1.43
C MET A 26 -5.77 -7.14 0.61
N PRO A 27 -5.28 -8.39 0.80
CA PRO A 27 -4.29 -8.97 -0.08
C PRO A 27 -4.77 -9.00 -1.54
N VAL A 28 -4.01 -8.37 -2.43
CA VAL A 28 -4.22 -8.42 -3.88
C VAL A 28 -2.95 -8.99 -4.51
N PRO A 29 -3.01 -10.12 -5.25
CA PRO A 29 -1.84 -10.74 -5.86
C PRO A 29 -1.44 -10.02 -7.16
N VAL A 30 -0.98 -8.76 -7.05
CA VAL A 30 -0.71 -7.88 -8.20
C VAL A 30 0.22 -8.53 -9.23
N ASN A 31 1.22 -9.30 -8.77
CA ASN A 31 2.19 -9.98 -9.63
C ASN A 31 1.61 -11.05 -10.55
N MET A 32 0.36 -11.47 -10.39
CA MET A 32 -0.32 -12.31 -11.39
C MET A 32 -0.38 -11.62 -12.76
N ILE A 33 -0.26 -10.29 -12.81
CA ILE A 33 -0.20 -9.55 -14.06
C ILE A 33 1.03 -9.85 -14.90
N LEU A 34 2.09 -10.44 -14.31
CA LEU A 34 3.33 -10.74 -15.03
C LEU A 34 3.15 -11.73 -16.18
N ASP A 35 2.14 -12.61 -16.10
CA ASP A 35 1.79 -13.50 -17.20
C ASP A 35 1.33 -12.74 -18.46
N LYS A 36 0.62 -11.62 -18.25
CA LYS A 36 0.21 -10.71 -19.33
C LYS A 36 1.34 -9.75 -19.71
N ALA A 37 2.08 -9.23 -18.73
CA ALA A 37 3.12 -8.23 -18.94
C ALA A 37 4.28 -8.74 -19.82
N LYS A 38 4.59 -10.05 -19.79
CA LYS A 38 5.65 -10.67 -20.59
C LYS A 38 5.44 -10.50 -22.11
N ASN A 39 4.17 -10.46 -22.52
CA ASN A 39 3.73 -10.36 -23.92
C ASN A 39 3.29 -8.94 -24.30
N PHE A 40 3.29 -8.00 -23.35
CA PHE A 40 2.91 -6.62 -23.63
C PHE A 40 3.95 -5.97 -24.56
N ASN A 41 3.50 -5.22 -25.56
CA ASN A 41 4.40 -4.50 -26.45
C ASN A 41 4.48 -3.02 -26.01
N GLY A 42 5.62 -2.61 -25.46
CA GLY A 42 5.84 -1.26 -24.97
C GLY A 42 6.35 -1.21 -23.52
N ASN A 43 6.48 0.01 -23.01
CA ASN A 43 6.97 0.27 -21.65
C ASN A 43 5.81 0.26 -20.65
N LEU A 44 6.03 -0.34 -19.50
CA LEU A 44 5.09 -0.41 -18.39
C LEU A 44 5.63 0.34 -17.17
N GLY A 45 4.72 1.04 -16.49
CA GLY A 45 4.87 1.39 -15.08
C GLY A 45 4.23 0.31 -14.23
N PHE A 46 4.88 -0.08 -13.13
CA PHE A 46 4.36 -1.03 -12.16
C PHE A 46 4.05 -0.31 -10.84
N VAL A 47 2.83 -0.46 -10.35
CA VAL A 47 2.42 0.03 -9.03
C VAL A 47 2.19 -1.18 -8.13
N GLY A 48 2.91 -1.27 -7.02
CA GLY A 48 2.78 -2.40 -6.10
C GLY A 48 3.21 -2.09 -4.68
N LEU A 49 2.87 -2.98 -3.76
CA LEU A 49 3.27 -2.93 -2.36
C LEU A 49 4.73 -3.42 -2.19
N PRO A 50 5.39 -3.16 -1.05
CA PRO A 50 6.82 -3.43 -0.89
C PRO A 50 7.29 -4.85 -1.24
N ASP A 51 6.54 -5.88 -0.83
CA ASP A 51 6.82 -7.28 -1.12
C ASP A 51 6.67 -7.62 -2.61
N GLN A 52 5.63 -7.07 -3.24
CA GLN A 52 5.41 -7.17 -4.69
C GLN A 52 6.55 -6.51 -5.45
N VAL A 53 6.93 -5.29 -5.08
CA VAL A 53 8.04 -4.55 -5.70
C VAL A 53 9.37 -5.30 -5.52
N ALA A 54 9.65 -5.82 -4.31
CA ALA A 54 10.86 -6.59 -4.05
C ALA A 54 11.00 -7.78 -5.00
N SER A 55 9.92 -8.53 -5.21
CA SER A 55 9.95 -9.65 -6.16
C SER A 55 10.12 -9.20 -7.62
N ILE A 56 9.58 -8.04 -8.03
CA ILE A 56 9.87 -7.46 -9.35
C ILE A 56 11.36 -7.14 -9.48
N ARG A 57 11.97 -6.52 -8.46
CA ARG A 57 13.42 -6.21 -8.48
C ARG A 57 14.28 -7.47 -8.56
N ILE A 58 13.93 -8.53 -7.83
CA ILE A 58 14.62 -9.83 -7.93
C ILE A 58 14.54 -10.38 -9.36
N LEU A 59 13.38 -10.34 -10.00
CA LEU A 59 13.21 -10.77 -11.39
C LEU A 59 13.97 -9.88 -12.38
N GLN A 60 14.08 -8.58 -12.10
CA GLN A 60 14.89 -7.67 -12.92
C GLN A 60 16.38 -7.98 -12.81
N MET A 61 16.87 -8.30 -11.60
CA MET A 61 18.25 -8.71 -11.36
C MET A 61 18.59 -10.01 -12.10
N SER A 62 17.66 -10.96 -12.17
CA SER A 62 17.83 -12.19 -12.96
C SER A 62 17.51 -12.03 -14.46
N LYS A 63 17.18 -10.81 -14.91
CA LYS A 63 16.80 -10.50 -16.30
C LYS A 63 15.63 -11.36 -16.81
N HIS A 64 14.70 -11.72 -15.93
CA HIS A 64 13.56 -12.55 -16.29
C HIS A 64 12.66 -11.85 -17.32
N SER A 65 12.23 -12.59 -18.35
CA SER A 65 11.49 -12.03 -19.49
C SER A 65 10.15 -11.38 -19.11
N SER A 66 9.52 -11.84 -18.03
CA SER A 66 8.23 -11.31 -17.56
C SER A 66 8.26 -9.87 -17.07
N VAL A 67 9.44 -9.34 -16.72
CA VAL A 67 9.60 -7.96 -16.22
C VAL A 67 10.35 -7.05 -17.19
N LYS A 68 10.70 -7.54 -18.40
CA LYS A 68 11.50 -6.81 -19.40
C LYS A 68 10.91 -5.44 -19.76
N ASN A 69 9.58 -5.36 -19.76
CA ASN A 69 8.80 -4.18 -20.14
C ASN A 69 8.59 -3.19 -18.99
N ILE A 70 8.85 -3.59 -17.74
CA ILE A 70 8.65 -2.74 -16.56
C ILE A 70 9.82 -1.78 -16.44
N LYS A 71 9.60 -0.49 -16.77
CA LYS A 71 10.64 0.55 -16.79
C LYS A 71 10.60 1.48 -15.59
N TYR A 72 9.42 1.62 -14.98
CA TYR A 72 9.15 2.47 -13.84
C TYR A 72 8.44 1.66 -12.77
N ILE A 73 8.85 1.83 -11.53
CA ILE A 73 8.27 1.14 -10.37
C ILE A 73 7.89 2.20 -9.35
N LEU A 74 6.60 2.28 -9.06
CA LEU A 74 6.00 3.25 -8.15
C LEU A 74 5.25 2.48 -7.06
N GLY A 75 4.99 3.12 -5.93
CA GLY A 75 4.10 2.48 -4.96
C GLY A 75 3.87 3.27 -3.68
N PRO A 76 2.82 2.93 -2.95
CA PRO A 76 2.50 3.60 -1.71
C PRO A 76 3.34 3.07 -0.55
N TYR A 77 3.45 3.86 0.51
CA TYR A 77 3.80 3.38 1.84
C TYR A 77 2.74 2.39 2.31
N THR A 78 3.17 1.35 3.03
CA THR A 78 2.28 0.25 3.42
C THR A 78 2.49 -0.16 4.86
N GLY A 79 1.55 0.19 5.74
CA GLY A 79 1.54 -0.24 7.13
C GLY A 79 0.99 -1.65 7.28
N THR A 80 -0.33 -1.82 7.15
CA THR A 80 -0.98 -3.10 7.39
C THR A 80 -1.98 -3.40 6.29
N ASN A 81 -2.27 -4.69 6.14
CA ASN A 81 -3.29 -5.21 5.26
C ASN A 81 -4.12 -6.27 6.01
N MET A 82 -5.40 -6.41 5.67
CA MET A 82 -6.37 -7.23 6.41
C MET A 82 -6.92 -8.38 5.56
N TYR A 83 -7.14 -9.54 6.15
CA TYR A 83 -7.83 -10.65 5.48
C TYR A 83 -9.28 -10.27 5.14
N LYS A 84 -9.80 -10.84 4.04
CA LYS A 84 -11.12 -10.51 3.44
C LYS A 84 -12.28 -10.54 4.44
N GLY A 85 -12.20 -11.35 5.49
CA GLY A 85 -13.22 -11.41 6.56
C GLY A 85 -13.45 -10.10 7.32
N ALA A 86 -12.52 -9.12 7.24
CA ALA A 86 -12.63 -7.85 7.94
C ALA A 86 -13.92 -7.09 7.57
N ILE A 87 -14.24 -6.98 6.28
CA ILE A 87 -15.40 -6.21 5.82
C ILE A 87 -16.71 -6.87 6.26
N ARG A 88 -16.79 -8.20 6.19
CA ARG A 88 -17.96 -8.96 6.66
C ARG A 88 -18.12 -8.85 8.17
N SER A 89 -17.02 -8.84 8.93
CA SER A 89 -17.08 -8.60 10.38
C SER A 89 -17.58 -7.20 10.73
N PHE A 90 -17.14 -6.18 10.00
CA PHE A 90 -17.63 -4.81 10.15
C PHE A 90 -19.13 -4.70 9.89
N LEU A 91 -19.60 -5.33 8.80
CA LEU A 91 -21.01 -5.35 8.42
C LEU A 91 -21.90 -6.08 9.43
N ARG A 92 -21.45 -7.22 9.98
CA ARG A 92 -22.18 -7.92 11.06
C ARG A 92 -22.35 -7.04 12.29
N GLY A 93 -21.35 -6.23 12.64
CA GLY A 93 -21.44 -5.24 13.73
C GLY A 93 -22.48 -4.14 13.48
N ARG A 94 -22.97 -4.01 12.24
CA ARG A 94 -24.05 -3.08 11.83
C ARG A 94 -25.37 -3.81 11.53
N GLY A 95 -25.49 -5.08 11.91
CA GLY A 95 -26.70 -5.88 11.71
C GLY A 95 -26.87 -6.46 10.31
N VAL A 96 -25.92 -6.25 9.39
CA VAL A 96 -25.99 -6.76 8.01
C VAL A 96 -25.61 -8.24 8.00
N LYS A 97 -26.47 -9.07 7.41
CA LYS A 97 -26.26 -10.52 7.31
C LYS A 97 -25.26 -10.86 6.19
N ASP A 98 -24.51 -11.94 6.34
CA ASP A 98 -23.44 -12.32 5.40
C ASP A 98 -23.96 -12.66 3.98
N TYR A 99 -25.23 -13.06 3.83
CA TYR A 99 -25.84 -13.33 2.52
C TYR A 99 -26.18 -12.06 1.74
N VAL A 100 -26.23 -10.88 2.40
CA VAL A 100 -26.50 -9.61 1.73
C VAL A 100 -25.31 -9.27 0.85
N LYS A 101 -25.56 -9.06 -0.43
CA LYS A 101 -24.52 -8.76 -1.42
C LYS A 101 -24.13 -7.29 -1.37
N ILE A 102 -22.85 -7.05 -1.62
CA ILE A 102 -22.27 -5.71 -1.70
C ILE A 102 -22.25 -5.32 -3.18
N ASN A 103 -22.80 -4.15 -3.50
CA ASN A 103 -22.77 -3.55 -4.82
C ASN A 103 -21.53 -2.65 -5.03
N SER A 104 -21.09 -1.96 -3.98
CA SER A 104 -19.88 -1.11 -4.04
C SER A 104 -19.16 -1.10 -2.70
N LEU A 105 -17.82 -1.15 -2.74
CA LEU A 105 -16.94 -1.05 -1.59
C LEU A 105 -15.81 -0.06 -1.91
N LYS A 106 -15.70 0.99 -1.09
CA LYS A 106 -14.58 1.94 -1.15
C LYS A 106 -14.00 2.11 0.25
N TRP A 107 -12.72 1.83 0.41
CA TRP A 107 -12.08 1.93 1.72
C TRP A 107 -11.72 3.38 2.13
N ARG A 108 -11.60 4.26 1.15
CA ARG A 108 -11.19 5.66 1.26
C ARG A 108 -12.09 6.51 0.33
N ALA A 109 -13.40 6.48 0.54
CA ALA A 109 -14.32 7.37 -0.17
C ALA A 109 -14.25 8.80 0.41
N GLY A 110 -14.56 9.80 -0.42
CA GLY A 110 -14.54 11.21 -0.03
C GLY A 110 -13.15 11.84 0.00
N GLU A 111 -13.09 13.07 0.51
CA GLU A 111 -11.85 13.81 0.71
C GLU A 111 -11.00 13.20 1.82
N TRP A 112 -9.68 13.41 1.77
CA TRP A 112 -8.75 12.90 2.77
C TRP A 112 -9.14 13.35 4.20
N PRO A 113 -9.05 12.47 5.23
CA PRO A 113 -8.53 11.10 5.20
C PRO A 113 -9.52 10.06 4.66
N GLY A 114 -10.75 10.47 4.33
CA GLY A 114 -11.79 9.64 3.75
C GLY A 114 -12.45 8.68 4.72
N TYR A 115 -13.42 7.92 4.22
CA TYR A 115 -14.19 6.96 5.00
C TYR A 115 -14.36 5.64 4.24
N LEU A 116 -14.56 4.56 4.99
CA LEU A 116 -15.09 3.32 4.44
C LEU A 116 -16.54 3.55 4.02
N GLU A 117 -16.88 3.19 2.79
CA GLU A 117 -18.22 3.19 2.24
C GLU A 117 -18.55 1.80 1.68
N VAL A 118 -19.67 1.24 2.13
CA VAL A 118 -20.24 0.01 1.60
C VAL A 118 -21.67 0.27 1.18
N ILE A 119 -21.97 0.00 -0.09
CA ILE A 119 -23.31 0.09 -0.66
C ILE A 119 -23.79 -1.33 -0.95
N MET A 120 -24.92 -1.71 -0.38
CA MET A 120 -25.54 -3.03 -0.56
C MET A 120 -26.40 -3.05 -1.84
N GLU A 121 -26.77 -4.24 -2.32
CA GLU A 121 -27.64 -4.37 -3.51
C GLU A 121 -29.02 -3.74 -3.32
N ASP A 122 -29.54 -3.70 -2.09
CA ASP A 122 -30.83 -3.06 -1.76
C ASP A 122 -30.74 -1.51 -1.66
N GLY A 123 -29.56 -0.94 -1.90
CA GLY A 123 -29.31 0.50 -1.81
C GLY A 123 -28.95 1.01 -0.42
N THR A 124 -28.97 0.14 0.61
CA THR A 124 -28.48 0.51 1.95
C THR A 124 -27.03 0.95 1.89
N VAL A 125 -26.66 1.93 2.71
CA VAL A 125 -25.29 2.46 2.78
C VAL A 125 -24.78 2.40 4.22
N THR A 126 -23.60 1.81 4.41
CA THR A 126 -22.86 1.85 5.68
C THR A 126 -21.57 2.63 5.49
N LYS A 127 -21.30 3.58 6.40
CA LYS A 127 -20.06 4.38 6.42
C LYS A 127 -19.32 4.27 7.75
N ALA A 128 -18.01 4.42 7.71
CA ALA A 128 -17.18 4.61 8.90
C ALA A 128 -15.94 5.44 8.57
N GLU A 129 -15.66 6.47 9.37
CA GLU A 129 -14.44 7.27 9.28
C GLU A 129 -13.19 6.40 9.27
N LYS A 130 -12.11 6.87 8.61
CA LYS A 130 -10.88 6.08 8.41
C LYS A 130 -10.38 5.40 9.69
N PHE A 131 -10.34 6.14 10.79
CA PHE A 131 -9.83 5.61 12.05
C PHE A 131 -10.78 4.64 12.74
N TYR A 132 -12.08 4.71 12.44
CA TYR A 132 -13.12 3.97 13.17
C TYR A 132 -13.20 2.51 12.77
N TYR A 133 -12.64 2.11 11.63
CA TYR A 133 -12.55 0.70 11.25
C TYR A 133 -11.16 0.09 11.52
N ASN A 134 -10.22 0.86 12.09
CA ASN A 134 -8.89 0.34 12.45
C ASN A 134 -8.95 -0.74 13.54
N TYR A 135 -10.02 -0.81 14.33
CA TYR A 135 -10.23 -1.88 15.32
C TYR A 135 -10.26 -3.28 14.70
N LEU A 136 -10.52 -3.39 13.39
CA LEU A 136 -10.47 -4.65 12.65
C LEU A 136 -9.05 -5.19 12.52
N THR A 137 -8.04 -4.30 12.54
CA THR A 137 -6.63 -4.66 12.31
C THR A 137 -6.14 -5.78 13.22
N PRO A 138 -6.24 -5.72 14.57
CA PRO A 138 -5.75 -6.79 15.43
C PRO A 138 -6.38 -8.17 15.15
N PHE A 139 -7.62 -8.21 14.64
CA PHE A 139 -8.33 -9.47 14.35
C PHE A 139 -8.05 -10.03 12.95
N PHE A 140 -7.80 -9.15 11.98
CA PHE A 140 -7.71 -9.52 10.57
C PHE A 140 -6.34 -9.24 9.94
N ILE A 141 -5.37 -8.71 10.69
CA ILE A 141 -4.04 -8.39 10.15
C ILE A 141 -3.40 -9.61 9.48
N THR A 142 -2.87 -9.38 8.29
CA THR A 142 -2.22 -10.44 7.51
C THR A 142 -0.88 -10.83 8.12
N LYS A 143 -0.53 -12.11 8.02
CA LYS A 143 0.79 -12.61 8.44
C LYS A 143 1.93 -11.90 7.71
N SER A 144 1.75 -11.56 6.43
CA SER A 144 2.72 -10.77 5.67
C SER A 144 2.90 -9.37 6.25
N SER A 145 1.84 -8.68 6.67
CA SER A 145 1.95 -7.35 7.28
C SER A 145 2.77 -7.35 8.57
N LEU A 146 2.63 -8.42 9.38
CA LEU A 146 3.39 -8.62 10.62
C LEU A 146 4.89 -8.90 10.34
N LEU A 147 5.23 -9.53 9.23
CA LEU A 147 6.61 -9.95 8.94
C LEU A 147 7.33 -9.04 7.93
N ALA A 148 6.60 -8.24 7.15
CA ALA A 148 7.17 -7.25 6.25
C ALA A 148 7.90 -6.16 7.05
N CYS A 149 9.14 -5.86 6.68
CA CYS A 149 9.96 -4.84 7.35
C CYS A 149 10.10 -3.54 6.56
N ASP A 150 9.66 -3.53 5.30
CA ASP A 150 9.62 -2.33 4.47
C ASP A 150 8.27 -1.63 4.65
N PHE A 151 8.34 -0.37 5.09
CA PHE A 151 7.19 0.53 5.24
C PHE A 151 7.06 1.47 4.05
N THR A 152 8.19 2.04 3.60
CA THR A 152 8.21 3.17 2.66
C THR A 152 8.35 2.73 1.21
N ASN A 153 8.28 1.42 0.94
CA ASN A 153 8.41 0.84 -0.40
C ASN A 153 9.77 1.18 -1.01
N GLU A 154 10.83 0.80 -0.29
CA GLU A 154 12.21 1.25 -0.44
C GLU A 154 12.86 0.87 -1.77
N LEU A 155 12.26 -0.08 -2.48
CA LEU A 155 12.74 -0.61 -3.75
C LEU A 155 12.04 0.02 -4.97
N THR A 156 11.16 1.00 -4.77
CA THR A 156 10.54 1.77 -5.85
C THR A 156 11.50 2.80 -6.45
N ASP A 157 11.17 3.28 -7.65
CA ASP A 157 11.76 4.50 -8.20
C ASP A 157 11.17 5.75 -7.52
N ILE A 158 9.86 5.75 -7.25
CA ILE A 158 9.15 6.77 -6.47
C ILE A 158 8.19 6.07 -5.50
N SER A 159 8.23 6.46 -4.25
CA SER A 159 7.30 6.04 -3.20
C SER A 159 6.49 7.21 -2.69
N VAL A 160 5.24 6.97 -2.31
CA VAL A 160 4.32 8.00 -1.80
C VAL A 160 3.61 7.56 -0.52
N GLY A 161 3.43 8.45 0.44
CA GLY A 161 2.68 8.19 1.67
C GLY A 161 1.81 9.38 2.07
N ASP A 162 0.70 9.13 2.77
CA ASP A 162 -0.14 10.20 3.34
C ASP A 162 0.70 11.07 4.31
N ALA A 163 0.73 12.39 4.11
CA ALA A 163 1.46 13.32 4.97
C ALA A 163 0.67 13.63 6.26
N TRP A 164 0.73 12.72 7.24
CA TRP A 164 0.06 12.88 8.53
C TRP A 164 0.74 13.95 9.39
N SER A 165 0.26 15.19 9.29
CA SER A 165 0.69 16.30 10.14
C SER A 165 -0.51 17.16 10.55
N PRO A 166 -0.54 17.69 11.79
CA PRO A 166 -1.60 18.60 12.23
C PRO A 166 -1.80 19.81 11.32
N ILE A 167 -0.75 20.24 10.60
CA ILE A 167 -0.81 21.36 9.65
C ILE A 167 -1.74 21.01 8.48
N TYR A 168 -1.53 19.84 7.87
CA TYR A 168 -2.30 19.38 6.72
C TYR A 168 -3.70 18.89 7.11
N GLU A 169 -3.83 18.30 8.30
CA GLU A 169 -5.13 17.93 8.87
C GLU A 169 -6.07 19.12 9.02
N LYS A 170 -5.56 20.24 9.55
CA LYS A 170 -6.34 21.48 9.68
C LYS A 170 -6.75 22.09 8.34
N GLN A 171 -5.98 21.85 7.27
CA GLN A 171 -6.31 22.32 5.92
C GLN A 171 -7.38 21.47 5.24
N GLY A 172 -7.69 20.27 5.76
CA GLY A 172 -8.71 19.38 5.20
C GLY A 172 -8.40 18.88 3.79
N LYS A 173 -7.13 18.91 3.38
CA LYS A 173 -6.67 18.46 2.06
C LYS A 173 -5.66 17.33 2.21
N GLY A 174 -5.69 16.39 1.26
CA GLY A 174 -4.73 15.29 1.21
C GLY A 174 -3.39 15.74 0.63
N PHE A 175 -2.34 15.67 1.44
CA PHE A 175 -0.95 15.86 1.00
C PHE A 175 -0.21 14.53 1.04
N SER A 176 0.80 14.38 0.20
CA SER A 176 1.65 13.20 0.15
C SER A 176 3.10 13.54 0.43
N ILE A 177 3.75 12.74 1.28
CA ILE A 177 5.21 12.63 1.26
C ILE A 177 5.58 11.86 0.01
N VAL A 178 6.47 12.41 -0.81
CA VAL A 178 6.99 11.76 -2.00
C VAL A 178 8.49 11.57 -1.84
N LEU A 179 8.97 10.36 -2.11
CA LEU A 179 10.39 10.04 -2.06
C LEU A 179 10.82 9.34 -3.33
N SER A 180 11.74 9.97 -4.06
CA SER A 180 12.34 9.43 -5.25
C SER A 180 13.72 8.85 -4.95
N ARG A 181 13.98 7.65 -5.48
CA ARG A 181 15.16 6.84 -5.16
C ARG A 181 16.03 6.54 -6.36
N SER A 182 15.53 6.80 -7.57
CA SER A 182 16.26 6.55 -8.80
C SER A 182 16.35 7.79 -9.67
N ASN A 183 17.39 7.85 -10.51
CA ASN A 183 17.55 8.92 -11.48
C ASN A 183 16.33 9.07 -12.41
N ARG A 184 15.62 7.97 -12.69
CA ARG A 184 14.39 8.00 -13.50
C ARG A 184 13.23 8.61 -12.71
N GLY A 185 13.09 8.23 -11.43
CA GLY A 185 12.10 8.85 -10.54
C GLY A 185 12.29 10.36 -10.43
N ASN A 186 13.53 10.81 -10.20
CA ASN A 186 13.85 12.24 -10.08
C ASN A 186 13.53 13.00 -11.37
N LYS A 187 13.87 12.43 -12.53
CA LYS A 187 13.56 13.04 -13.84
C LYS A 187 12.04 13.18 -14.05
N ILE A 188 11.25 12.20 -13.63
CA ILE A 188 9.78 12.28 -13.72
C ILE A 188 9.25 13.40 -12.83
N LEU A 189 9.65 13.43 -11.55
CA LEU A 189 9.17 14.46 -10.62
C LEU A 189 9.54 15.87 -11.08
N ASN A 190 10.79 16.09 -11.50
CA ASN A 190 11.23 17.39 -12.00
C ASN A 190 10.47 17.81 -13.26
N LYS A 191 10.18 16.86 -14.16
CA LYS A 191 9.35 17.14 -15.33
C LYS A 191 7.94 17.51 -14.93
N MET A 192 7.32 16.80 -13.99
CA MET A 192 5.97 17.09 -13.52
C MET A 192 5.88 18.45 -12.81
N VAL A 193 6.93 18.88 -12.11
CA VAL A 193 7.03 20.24 -11.53
C VAL A 193 7.15 21.29 -12.64
N ASN A 194 8.06 21.09 -13.59
CA ASN A 194 8.26 22.04 -14.70
C ASN A 194 7.05 22.17 -15.62
N ASP A 195 6.24 21.12 -15.73
CA ASP A 195 5.00 21.09 -16.50
C ASP A 195 3.77 21.55 -15.67
N ASP A 196 3.96 22.07 -14.45
CA ASP A 196 2.90 22.52 -13.52
C ASP A 196 1.85 21.44 -13.17
N ILE A 197 2.22 20.16 -13.22
CA ILE A 197 1.35 19.02 -12.89
C ILE A 197 1.29 18.79 -11.38
N ILE A 198 2.39 19.05 -10.67
CA ILE A 198 2.50 18.92 -9.21
C ILE A 198 3.29 20.09 -8.63
N SER A 199 3.01 20.43 -7.36
CA SER A 199 3.88 21.25 -6.53
C SER A 199 4.62 20.35 -5.54
N LEU A 200 5.90 20.62 -5.31
CA LEU A 200 6.73 19.93 -4.32
C LEU A 200 7.34 20.94 -3.37
N GLU A 201 7.17 20.71 -2.07
CA GLU A 201 7.81 21.48 -1.02
C GLU A 201 8.83 20.59 -0.32
N PRO A 202 10.06 21.07 -0.05
CA PRO A 202 11.03 20.31 0.73
C PRO A 202 10.53 20.15 2.17
N ILE A 203 10.82 18.99 2.75
CA ILE A 203 10.51 18.67 4.15
C ILE A 203 11.77 18.13 4.84
N ASP A 204 11.96 18.48 6.11
CA ASP A 204 13.03 17.89 6.91
C ASP A 204 12.78 16.39 7.16
N LEU A 205 13.86 15.62 7.25
CA LEU A 205 13.77 14.19 7.45
C LEU A 205 13.08 13.84 8.79
N ILE A 206 13.38 14.56 9.86
CA ILE A 206 12.80 14.31 11.19
C ILE A 206 11.30 14.56 11.15
N ASP A 207 10.87 15.64 10.50
CA ASP A 207 9.46 15.96 10.33
C ASP A 207 8.73 14.87 9.52
N ALA A 208 9.30 14.45 8.40
CA ALA A 208 8.75 13.37 7.58
C ALA A 208 8.64 12.03 8.35
N LEU A 209 9.65 11.71 9.17
CA LEU A 209 9.64 10.51 10.01
C LEU A 209 8.58 10.58 11.12
N SER A 210 8.38 11.77 11.71
CA SER A 210 7.40 11.98 12.78
C SER A 210 5.96 11.64 12.35
N MET A 211 5.63 11.87 11.06
CA MET A 211 4.31 11.55 10.49
C MET A 211 4.00 10.04 10.51
N HIS A 212 5.03 9.19 10.60
CA HIS A 212 4.90 7.75 10.48
C HIS A 212 5.65 6.94 11.55
N GLY A 213 6.10 7.57 12.63
CA GLY A 213 6.96 6.94 13.64
C GLY A 213 6.42 5.59 14.15
N HIS A 214 5.11 5.50 14.41
CA HIS A 214 4.47 4.27 14.88
C HIS A 214 4.52 3.12 13.87
N MET A 215 4.37 3.40 12.57
CA MET A 215 4.46 2.38 11.52
C MET A 215 5.90 2.02 11.18
N LEU A 216 6.81 3.00 11.25
CA LEU A 216 8.25 2.75 11.12
C LEU A 216 8.74 1.83 12.24
N ASP A 217 8.37 2.08 13.50
CA ASP A 217 8.66 1.17 14.61
C ASP A 217 8.04 -0.22 14.39
N PHE A 218 6.75 -0.27 14.01
CA PHE A 218 6.04 -1.53 13.76
C PHE A 218 6.73 -2.40 12.69
N LYS A 219 7.27 -1.77 11.63
CA LYS A 219 7.92 -2.44 10.49
C LYS A 219 9.40 -2.71 10.70
N LYS A 220 10.17 -1.70 11.09
CA LYS A 220 11.64 -1.77 11.16
C LYS A 220 12.13 -2.43 12.44
N ARG A 221 11.38 -2.33 13.55
CA ARG A 221 11.72 -3.01 14.80
C ARG A 221 10.81 -4.21 15.04
N GLY A 222 9.49 -3.98 15.03
CA GLY A 222 8.50 -5.01 15.35
C GLY A 222 8.57 -6.25 14.46
N SER A 223 8.81 -6.09 13.15
CA SER A 223 8.87 -7.25 12.24
C SER A 223 10.09 -8.11 12.51
N PHE A 224 11.25 -7.53 12.80
CA PHE A 224 12.46 -8.30 13.12
C PHE A 224 12.34 -9.01 14.46
N PHE A 225 11.65 -8.43 15.45
CA PHE A 225 11.32 -9.12 16.70
C PHE A 225 10.45 -10.36 16.43
N ARG A 226 9.37 -10.21 15.67
CA ARG A 226 8.46 -11.32 15.31
C ARG A 226 9.16 -12.39 14.45
N ILE A 227 10.06 -12.00 13.55
CA ILE A 227 10.91 -12.91 12.78
C ILE A 227 11.85 -13.69 13.71
N GLY A 228 12.50 -13.01 14.66
CA GLY A 228 13.38 -13.64 15.66
C GLY A 228 12.65 -14.70 16.48
N MET A 229 11.48 -14.36 17.02
CA MET A 229 10.63 -15.31 17.76
C MET A 229 10.26 -16.53 16.92
N LYS A 230 9.84 -16.33 15.66
CA LYS A 230 9.50 -17.43 14.75
C LYS A 230 10.69 -18.32 14.45
N LYS A 231 11.87 -17.73 14.23
CA LYS A 231 13.11 -18.46 14.00
C LYS A 231 13.49 -19.30 15.22
N PHE A 232 13.34 -18.76 16.43
CA PHE A 232 13.62 -19.46 17.69
C PHE A 232 12.79 -20.73 17.86
N ILE A 233 11.51 -20.71 17.46
CA ILE A 233 10.64 -21.89 17.49
C ILE A 233 10.72 -22.76 16.22
N GLY A 234 11.77 -22.61 15.42
CA GLY A 234 12.03 -23.46 14.24
C GLY A 234 11.15 -23.19 13.01
N GLN A 235 10.40 -22.07 12.97
CA GLN A 235 9.59 -21.74 11.80
C GLN A 235 10.43 -21.10 10.68
N LYS A 236 10.04 -21.37 9.42
CA LYS A 236 10.57 -20.67 8.24
C LYS A 236 10.19 -19.19 8.30
N VAL A 237 11.16 -18.32 8.00
CA VAL A 237 11.00 -16.86 8.04
C VAL A 237 11.53 -16.21 6.75
N PRO A 238 11.00 -15.04 6.36
CA PRO A 238 11.52 -14.30 5.22
C PRO A 238 12.95 -13.82 5.47
N LEU A 239 13.73 -13.71 4.38
CA LEU A 239 15.08 -13.17 4.39
C LEU A 239 15.07 -11.83 3.65
N TYR A 240 15.40 -10.75 4.35
CA TYR A 240 15.41 -9.39 3.78
C TYR A 240 16.81 -8.89 3.42
N GLY A 241 17.86 -9.68 3.69
CA GLY A 241 19.25 -9.30 3.37
C GLY A 241 19.86 -8.25 4.30
N TYR A 242 19.10 -7.72 5.25
CA TYR A 242 19.59 -6.82 6.30
C TYR A 242 18.89 -7.13 7.62
N LYS A 243 19.45 -6.60 8.73
CA LYS A 243 18.85 -6.61 10.06
C LYS A 243 19.16 -5.29 10.76
N PRO A 244 18.32 -4.82 11.70
CA PRO A 244 18.68 -3.69 12.55
C PRO A 244 19.95 -4.01 13.34
N ASN A 245 20.82 -3.00 13.52
CA ASN A 245 22.04 -3.13 14.32
C ASN A 245 21.71 -3.38 15.80
N ASP A 246 20.69 -2.69 16.30
CA ASP A 246 20.14 -2.86 17.63
C ASP A 246 18.60 -2.90 17.57
N ILE A 247 18.00 -3.73 18.43
CA ILE A 247 16.57 -3.79 18.67
C ILE A 247 16.40 -3.75 20.18
N THR A 248 16.30 -2.54 20.72
CA THR A 248 16.04 -2.35 22.15
C THR A 248 14.71 -2.98 22.52
N PHE A 249 14.62 -3.53 23.73
CA PHE A 249 13.34 -4.03 24.28
C PHE A 249 12.44 -2.88 24.72
N SER A 250 12.99 -1.75 25.15
CA SER A 250 12.28 -0.51 25.43
C SER A 250 12.05 0.30 24.15
N ARG A 251 10.90 0.98 24.07
CA ARG A 251 10.66 2.09 23.13
C ARG A 251 11.34 3.34 23.63
#